data_AF-A0A2G6GPH3-F1
#
_entry.id   AF-A0A2G6GPH3-F1
#
_cell.length_a   1.000
_cell.length_b   1.000
_cell.length_c   1.000
_cell.angle_alpha   90.00
_cell.angle_beta   90.00
_cell.angle_gamma   90.00
#
_symmetry.space_group_name_H-M   'P 1'
#
loop_
_entity.id
_entity.type
_entity.pdbx_description
1 polymer ?
#
loop_
_entity_poly.entity_id
_entity_poly.type
_entity_poly.pdbx_seq_one_letter_code
_entity_poly.pdbx_strand_id
1 'polypeptide(L)'
;MKIANYKQFREQLLWWASSFEDCVCWENALAETVRVGVGRERFFTDIQSVPNNEWAFGYITYDYKNQLENLISEHSETVCFAETAFFQPQFVVELSKDAFTVQKGNLDEKILFDEISKLPICEKHSTKCSVQAKLSKEEYIAKVEALQEHIQRGDIYEVNFCQEFVAEEVELCPADIYDSLVKASPMPFAVFLRQGNTYAFCSSPERYVKQTGDKIISQPIKGTAKRGATLQEDTAIIKALQNNPKERAENVMAVDVVRNDLARVAVNGTVEVEEL
;
A
#
# COMPACT_ATOMS: atom_id res chain seq x y z
N MET A 1 24.17 -1.58 14.49
CA MET A 1 24.87 -0.28 14.72
C MET A 1 23.86 0.75 15.24
N LYS A 2 24.22 1.68 16.14
CA LYS A 2 23.24 2.63 16.69
C LYS A 2 22.94 3.74 15.69
N ILE A 3 21.70 3.83 15.23
CA ILE A 3 21.26 4.88 14.32
C ILE A 3 21.10 6.18 15.11
N ALA A 4 21.93 7.17 14.80
CA ALA A 4 21.92 8.45 15.52
C ALA A 4 20.68 9.29 15.20
N ASN A 5 20.20 9.22 13.96
CA ASN A 5 19.00 9.92 13.49
C ASN A 5 18.23 9.03 12.49
N TYR A 6 17.20 8.34 12.98
CA TYR A 6 16.37 7.44 12.17
C TYR A 6 15.76 8.15 10.95
N LYS A 7 15.19 9.35 11.15
CA LYS A 7 14.48 10.06 10.08
C LYS A 7 15.41 10.42 8.92
N GLN A 8 16.58 10.95 9.25
CA GLN A 8 17.59 11.26 8.25
C GLN A 8 18.08 10.00 7.51
N PHE A 9 18.40 8.94 8.25
CA PHE A 9 18.91 7.72 7.62
C PHE A 9 17.83 7.02 6.77
N ARG A 10 16.55 7.11 7.16
CA ARG A 10 15.41 6.65 6.36
C ARG A 10 15.31 7.40 5.02
N GLU A 11 15.48 8.72 5.02
CA GLU A 11 15.49 9.52 3.79
C GLU A 11 16.69 9.17 2.89
N GLN A 12 17.87 8.98 3.47
CA GLN A 12 19.06 8.53 2.75
C GLN A 12 18.91 7.12 2.18
N LEU A 13 18.29 6.22 2.95
CA LEU A 13 18.00 4.84 2.52
C LEU A 13 17.02 4.83 1.34
N LEU A 14 15.96 5.66 1.39
CA LEU A 14 15.05 5.82 0.27
C LEU A 14 15.77 6.34 -0.98
N TRP A 15 16.67 7.31 -0.82
CA TRP A 15 17.46 7.86 -1.93
C TRP A 15 18.42 6.83 -2.55
N TRP A 16 19.08 6.05 -1.69
CA TRP A 16 19.88 4.92 -2.14
C TRP A 16 19.05 3.91 -2.92
N ALA A 17 17.90 3.52 -2.37
CA ALA A 17 17.03 2.52 -2.96
C ALA A 17 16.43 2.97 -4.30
N SER A 18 16.01 4.25 -4.39
CA SER A 18 15.42 4.81 -5.61
C SER A 18 16.42 4.92 -6.77
N SER A 19 17.73 4.79 -6.52
CA SER A 19 18.75 4.75 -7.59
C SER A 19 18.74 3.46 -8.42
N PHE A 20 18.15 2.39 -7.90
CA PHE A 20 18.02 1.11 -8.60
C PHE A 20 16.83 1.13 -9.57
N GLU A 21 16.95 0.42 -10.69
CA GLU A 21 15.87 0.31 -11.69
C GLU A 21 14.64 -0.44 -11.14
N ASP A 22 14.87 -1.45 -10.31
CA ASP A 22 13.84 -2.20 -9.60
C ASP A 22 14.05 -2.02 -8.08
N CYS A 23 13.07 -1.44 -7.41
CA CYS A 23 13.11 -1.11 -6.00
C CYS A 23 11.71 -1.16 -5.39
N VAL A 24 11.60 -1.76 -4.21
CA VAL A 24 10.44 -1.60 -3.32
C VAL A 24 10.91 -1.24 -1.92
N CYS A 25 10.43 -0.11 -1.40
CA CYS A 25 10.53 0.26 0.00
C CYS A 25 9.15 0.07 0.64
N TRP A 26 9.02 -0.88 1.55
CA TRP A 26 7.85 -1.06 2.39
C TRP A 26 8.12 -0.47 3.77
N GLU A 27 7.32 0.51 4.19
CA GLU A 27 7.49 1.27 5.43
C GLU A 27 6.26 1.16 6.31
N ASN A 28 6.51 0.79 7.57
CA ASN A 28 5.57 1.01 8.65
C ASN A 28 5.99 2.29 9.38
N ALA A 29 5.39 3.41 8.96
CA ALA A 29 5.73 4.72 9.50
C ALA A 29 5.37 4.86 10.98
N LEU A 30 4.39 4.09 11.46
CA LEU A 30 3.96 4.09 12.86
C LEU A 30 4.94 3.34 13.77
N ALA A 31 5.55 2.26 13.27
CA ALA A 31 6.54 1.47 13.99
C ALA A 31 7.99 1.95 13.76
N GLU A 32 8.19 2.91 12.84
CA GLU A 32 9.52 3.35 12.38
C GLU A 32 10.37 2.17 11.92
N THR A 33 9.82 1.38 10.99
CA THR A 33 10.52 0.28 10.33
C THR A 33 10.37 0.35 8.82
N VAL A 34 11.45 0.08 8.09
CA VAL A 34 11.48 0.04 6.62
C VAL A 34 12.14 -1.26 6.18
N ARG A 35 11.55 -1.94 5.20
CA ARG A 35 12.17 -3.04 4.45
C ARG A 35 12.35 -2.61 3.01
N VAL A 36 13.54 -2.81 2.47
CA VAL A 36 13.88 -2.42 1.11
C VAL A 36 14.40 -3.64 0.35
N GLY A 37 13.81 -3.92 -0.80
CA GLY A 37 14.36 -4.84 -1.80
C GLY A 37 14.79 -4.07 -3.04
N VAL A 38 16.05 -4.18 -3.45
CA VAL A 38 16.60 -3.44 -4.60
C VAL A 38 17.45 -4.32 -5.52
N GLY A 39 17.52 -3.90 -6.79
CA GLY A 39 18.26 -4.57 -7.85
C GLY A 39 17.57 -5.86 -8.28
N ARG A 40 17.71 -6.29 -9.53
CA ARG A 40 16.97 -7.43 -10.06
C ARG A 40 17.86 -8.61 -10.42
N GLU A 41 17.54 -9.77 -9.87
CA GLU A 41 18.13 -11.07 -10.27
C GLU A 41 17.22 -11.81 -11.25
N ARG A 42 15.92 -11.87 -10.93
CA ARG A 42 14.88 -12.52 -11.73
C ARG A 42 13.64 -11.64 -11.78
N PHE A 43 12.86 -11.77 -12.84
CA PHE A 43 11.61 -11.03 -13.07
C PHE A 43 10.47 -12.00 -13.39
N PHE A 44 9.28 -11.70 -12.91
CA PHE A 44 8.10 -12.54 -13.01
C PHE A 44 6.88 -11.67 -13.35
N THR A 45 6.18 -12.02 -14.42
CA THR A 45 4.91 -11.35 -14.84
C THR A 45 3.68 -12.22 -14.53
N ASP A 46 3.90 -13.46 -14.11
CA ASP A 46 2.89 -14.37 -13.63
C ASP A 46 3.14 -14.65 -12.15
N ILE A 47 2.15 -14.36 -11.31
CA ILE A 47 2.22 -14.58 -9.87
C ILE A 47 2.50 -16.04 -9.51
N GLN A 48 2.04 -17.00 -10.32
CA GLN A 48 2.27 -18.43 -10.07
C GLN A 48 3.73 -18.84 -10.26
N SER A 49 4.53 -18.02 -10.95
CA SER A 49 5.96 -18.25 -11.15
C SER A 49 6.84 -17.67 -10.03
N VAL A 50 6.25 -16.91 -9.10
CA VAL A 50 6.97 -16.28 -7.99
C VAL A 50 7.40 -17.36 -6.99
N PRO A 51 8.68 -17.39 -6.58
CA PRO A 51 9.18 -18.41 -5.66
C PRO A 51 8.62 -18.22 -4.23
N ASN A 52 8.09 -19.28 -3.64
CA ASN A 52 7.48 -19.24 -2.29
C ASN A 52 8.49 -19.17 -1.12
N ASN A 53 9.75 -19.52 -1.35
CA ASN A 53 10.79 -19.62 -0.31
C ASN A 53 11.97 -18.66 -0.52
N GLU A 54 11.80 -17.67 -1.40
CA GLU A 54 12.80 -16.66 -1.68
C GLU A 54 12.18 -15.26 -1.60
N TRP A 55 13.01 -14.24 -1.48
CA TRP A 55 12.55 -12.86 -1.53
C TRP A 55 12.00 -12.53 -2.92
N ALA A 56 10.78 -11.97 -2.95
CA ALA A 56 10.19 -11.38 -4.13
C ALA A 56 9.39 -10.13 -3.74
N PHE A 57 9.46 -9.10 -4.57
CA PHE A 57 8.80 -7.81 -4.37
C PHE A 57 8.10 -7.39 -5.65
N GLY A 58 6.94 -6.75 -5.56
CA GLY A 58 6.17 -6.41 -6.75
C GLY A 58 4.76 -5.91 -6.44
N TYR A 59 3.89 -6.01 -7.44
CA TYR A 59 2.49 -5.63 -7.33
C TYR A 59 1.58 -6.57 -8.11
N ILE A 60 0.29 -6.47 -7.77
CA ILE A 60 -0.85 -7.03 -8.48
C ILE A 60 -1.80 -5.85 -8.70
N THR A 61 -2.19 -5.58 -9.93
CA THR A 61 -3.17 -4.52 -10.22
C THR A 61 -4.59 -5.01 -9.97
N TYR A 62 -5.53 -4.08 -9.87
CA TYR A 62 -6.95 -4.42 -9.70
C TYR A 62 -7.51 -5.28 -10.84
N ASP A 63 -7.02 -5.08 -12.06
CA ASP A 63 -7.52 -5.78 -13.25
C ASP A 63 -7.12 -7.25 -13.31
N TYR A 64 -6.19 -7.70 -12.45
CA TYR A 64 -5.93 -9.12 -12.26
C TYR A 64 -7.19 -9.91 -11.85
N LYS A 65 -8.23 -9.24 -11.33
CA LYS A 65 -9.57 -9.83 -11.13
C LYS A 65 -10.13 -10.53 -12.38
N ASN A 66 -9.78 -10.07 -13.59
CA ASN A 66 -10.26 -10.63 -14.85
C ASN A 66 -9.67 -12.03 -15.13
N GLN A 67 -8.56 -12.39 -14.47
CA GLN A 67 -7.99 -13.74 -14.51
C GLN A 67 -8.67 -14.69 -13.50
N LEU A 68 -9.32 -14.14 -12.48
CA LEU A 68 -9.93 -14.89 -11.38
C LEU A 68 -11.43 -15.11 -11.58
N GLU A 69 -12.11 -14.11 -12.16
CA GLU A 69 -13.54 -14.09 -12.36
C GLU A 69 -13.86 -13.75 -13.82
N ASN A 70 -15.05 -14.12 -14.31
CA ASN A 70 -15.48 -13.85 -15.68
C ASN A 70 -15.88 -12.37 -15.86
N LEU A 71 -14.87 -11.50 -15.87
CA LEU A 71 -14.99 -10.04 -15.93
C LEU A 71 -14.08 -9.47 -17.02
N ILE A 72 -14.42 -8.27 -17.49
CA ILE A 72 -13.63 -7.50 -18.45
C ILE A 72 -13.54 -6.06 -17.91
N SER A 73 -12.38 -5.43 -18.09
CA SER A 73 -12.19 -4.01 -17.78
C SER A 73 -12.22 -3.21 -19.09
N GLU A 74 -13.17 -2.29 -19.20
CA GLU A 74 -13.43 -1.51 -20.44
C GLU A 74 -12.94 -0.05 -20.33
N HIS A 75 -12.21 0.29 -19.27
CA HIS A 75 -11.76 1.66 -19.02
C HIS A 75 -10.46 1.99 -19.77
N SER A 76 -10.29 3.26 -20.15
CA SER A 76 -9.03 3.73 -20.72
C SER A 76 -7.94 3.78 -19.65
N GLU A 77 -6.82 3.13 -19.94
CA GLU A 77 -5.62 3.20 -19.11
C GLU A 77 -4.93 4.55 -19.27
N THR A 78 -4.83 5.30 -18.17
CA THR A 78 -4.06 6.55 -18.12
C THR A 78 -2.58 6.27 -17.86
N VAL A 79 -2.27 5.20 -17.11
CA VAL A 79 -0.91 4.78 -16.75
C VAL A 79 -0.78 3.30 -17.07
N CYS A 80 0.24 2.96 -17.86
CA CYS A 80 0.47 1.59 -18.30
C CYS A 80 1.22 0.79 -17.22
N PHE A 81 0.50 -0.11 -16.54
CA PHE A 81 1.05 -1.12 -15.64
C PHE A 81 0.77 -2.51 -16.23
N ALA A 82 1.71 -3.45 -16.08
CA ALA A 82 1.37 -4.85 -16.30
C ALA A 82 0.33 -5.31 -15.26
N GLU A 83 -0.44 -6.36 -15.52
CA GLU A 83 -1.40 -6.87 -14.51
C GLU A 83 -0.70 -7.32 -13.22
N THR A 84 0.45 -7.96 -13.36
CA THR A 84 1.34 -8.26 -12.24
C THR A 84 2.79 -8.10 -12.67
N ALA A 85 3.65 -7.71 -11.72
CA ALA A 85 5.08 -7.69 -11.93
C ALA A 85 5.81 -7.84 -10.60
N PHE A 86 6.63 -8.87 -10.51
CA PHE A 86 7.47 -9.16 -9.36
C PHE A 86 8.93 -9.32 -9.79
N PHE A 87 9.84 -8.98 -8.88
CA PHE A 87 11.26 -9.25 -9.07
C PHE A 87 11.84 -9.88 -7.81
N GLN A 88 12.85 -10.71 -8.03
CA GLN A 88 13.73 -11.15 -6.96
C GLN A 88 14.83 -10.11 -6.77
N PRO A 89 14.97 -9.55 -5.55
CA PRO A 89 15.92 -8.49 -5.29
C PRO A 89 17.35 -9.03 -5.22
N GLN A 90 18.34 -8.25 -5.65
CA GLN A 90 19.76 -8.55 -5.40
C GLN A 90 20.11 -8.32 -3.92
N PHE A 91 19.58 -7.24 -3.35
CA PHE A 91 19.80 -6.86 -1.95
C PHE A 91 18.49 -6.68 -1.22
N VAL A 92 18.44 -7.17 0.03
CA VAL A 92 17.34 -6.88 0.96
C VAL A 92 17.94 -6.31 2.23
N VAL A 93 17.47 -5.14 2.63
CA VAL A 93 17.90 -4.47 3.86
C VAL A 93 16.70 -4.09 4.71
N GLU A 94 16.89 -4.07 6.02
CA GLU A 94 15.88 -3.66 6.98
C GLU A 94 16.42 -2.57 7.89
N LEU A 95 15.59 -1.56 8.11
CA LEU A 95 15.83 -0.45 9.00
C LEU A 95 14.76 -0.45 10.09
N SER A 96 15.18 -0.25 11.33
CA SER A 96 14.34 0.04 12.50
C SER A 96 14.93 1.23 13.24
N LYS A 97 14.30 1.70 14.32
CA LYS A 97 14.90 2.74 15.17
C LYS A 97 16.30 2.37 15.69
N ASP A 98 16.51 1.10 15.98
CA ASP A 98 17.67 0.63 16.75
C ASP A 98 18.74 -0.05 15.89
N ALA A 99 18.36 -0.55 14.71
CA ALA A 99 19.24 -1.34 13.87
C ALA A 99 18.98 -1.14 12.36
N PHE A 100 20.06 -1.25 11.59
CA PHE A 100 20.07 -1.44 10.15
C PHE A 100 20.70 -2.80 9.89
N THR A 101 20.11 -3.63 9.03
CA THR A 101 20.59 -5.00 8.76
C THR A 101 20.49 -5.36 7.29
N VAL A 102 21.43 -6.18 6.81
CA VAL A 102 21.40 -6.77 5.47
C VAL A 102 20.82 -8.19 5.58
N GLN A 103 19.63 -8.40 5.02
CA GLN A 103 18.92 -9.68 5.02
C GLN A 103 19.28 -10.55 3.80
N LYS A 104 19.66 -9.93 2.68
CA LYS A 104 20.11 -10.62 1.47
C LYS A 104 21.19 -9.81 0.75
N GLY A 105 22.18 -10.52 0.22
CA GLY A 105 23.29 -9.99 -0.58
C GLY A 105 24.63 -10.06 0.15
N ASN A 106 25.73 -9.97 -0.60
CA ASN A 106 27.10 -10.12 -0.08
C ASN A 106 27.73 -8.78 0.33
N LEU A 107 26.92 -7.82 0.81
CA LEU A 107 27.42 -6.52 1.27
C LEU A 107 27.68 -6.56 2.77
N ASP A 108 28.81 -6.00 3.18
CA ASP A 108 29.08 -5.77 4.60
C ASP A 108 28.13 -4.67 5.12
N GLU A 109 27.38 -5.00 6.18
CA GLU A 109 26.37 -4.12 6.77
C GLU A 109 26.94 -2.76 7.18
N LYS A 110 28.17 -2.74 7.71
CA LYS A 110 28.82 -1.51 8.17
C LYS A 110 29.28 -0.65 7.01
N ILE A 111 29.87 -1.26 5.98
CA ILE A 111 30.27 -0.54 4.77
C ILE A 111 29.04 0.10 4.12
N LEU A 112 27.97 -0.67 3.92
CA LEU A 112 26.74 -0.16 3.31
C LEU A 112 26.08 0.93 4.16
N PHE A 113 26.03 0.77 5.48
CA PHE A 113 25.53 1.80 6.39
C PHE A 113 26.32 3.11 6.25
N ASP A 114 27.65 3.03 6.20
CA ASP A 114 28.53 4.19 6.06
C ASP A 114 28.39 4.87 4.68
N GLU A 115 28.15 4.10 3.62
CA GLU A 115 27.87 4.61 2.27
C GLU A 115 26.54 5.36 2.22
N ILE A 116 25.46 4.74 2.71
CA ILE A 116 24.12 5.36 2.74
C ILE A 116 24.14 6.61 3.62
N SER A 117 24.80 6.57 4.78
CA SER A 117 24.88 7.71 5.71
C SER A 117 25.56 8.95 5.11
N LYS A 118 26.38 8.78 4.07
CA LYS A 118 27.06 9.87 3.36
C LYS A 118 26.25 10.42 2.18
N LEU A 119 25.17 9.76 1.78
CA LEU A 119 24.33 10.25 0.70
C LEU A 119 23.67 11.57 1.10
N PRO A 120 23.51 12.50 0.13
CA PRO A 120 22.75 13.71 0.39
C PRO A 120 21.30 13.34 0.71
N ILE A 121 20.67 14.15 1.56
CA ILE A 121 19.22 14.16 1.69
C ILE A 121 18.67 14.80 0.40
N CYS A 122 17.67 14.18 -0.21
CA CYS A 122 17.04 14.72 -1.43
C CYS A 122 16.60 16.17 -1.19
N GLU A 123 16.98 17.07 -2.09
CA GLU A 123 16.44 18.43 -2.07
C GLU A 123 14.94 18.37 -2.36
N LYS A 124 14.17 19.21 -1.66
CA LYS A 124 12.73 19.30 -1.87
C LYS A 124 12.45 20.00 -3.20
N HIS A 125 11.72 19.33 -4.07
CA HIS A 125 11.31 19.85 -5.36
C HIS A 125 9.90 20.40 -5.22
N SER A 126 9.73 21.68 -5.52
CA SER A 126 8.41 22.27 -5.64
C SER A 126 7.85 21.98 -7.03
N THR A 127 7.11 20.88 -7.19
CA THR A 127 6.38 20.64 -8.45
C THR A 127 5.07 21.42 -8.47
N LYS A 128 4.89 22.28 -9.48
CA LYS A 128 3.56 22.83 -9.80
C LYS A 128 2.86 21.84 -10.71
N CYS A 129 1.71 21.36 -10.27
CA CYS A 129 0.92 20.37 -10.99
C CYS A 129 -0.56 20.74 -10.86
N SER A 130 -1.30 20.65 -11.96
CA SER A 130 -2.75 20.80 -11.97
C SER A 130 -3.37 19.42 -12.08
N VAL A 131 -3.99 18.96 -11.00
CA VAL A 131 -4.65 17.66 -10.93
C VAL A 131 -6.12 17.83 -11.33
N GLN A 132 -6.58 17.01 -12.27
CA GLN A 132 -7.94 17.06 -12.81
C GLN A 132 -8.69 15.77 -12.51
N ALA A 133 -9.94 15.86 -12.09
CA ALA A 133 -10.81 14.70 -11.96
C ALA A 133 -11.22 14.22 -13.37
N LYS A 134 -11.20 12.90 -13.59
CA LYS A 134 -11.64 12.30 -14.86
C LYS A 134 -13.16 12.36 -15.03
N LEU A 135 -13.90 12.41 -13.93
CA LEU A 135 -15.34 12.64 -13.91
C LEU A 135 -15.62 14.08 -13.50
N SER A 136 -16.53 14.74 -14.22
CA SER A 136 -17.14 15.97 -13.70
C SER A 136 -17.98 15.67 -12.45
N LYS A 137 -18.29 16.71 -11.68
CA LYS A 137 -19.12 16.58 -10.49
C LYS A 137 -20.50 16.03 -10.85
N GLU A 138 -21.07 16.50 -11.95
CA GLU A 138 -22.38 16.11 -12.44
C GLU A 138 -22.39 14.62 -12.84
N GLU A 139 -21.36 14.15 -13.55
CA GLU A 139 -21.21 12.73 -13.90
C GLU A 139 -21.00 11.83 -12.67
N TYR A 140 -20.21 12.29 -11.70
CA TYR A 140 -19.99 11.55 -10.46
C TYR A 140 -21.31 11.36 -9.70
N ILE A 141 -22.09 12.43 -9.53
CA ILE A 141 -23.39 12.37 -8.86
C ILE A 141 -24.35 11.44 -9.59
N ALA A 142 -24.47 11.58 -10.92
CA ALA A 142 -25.35 10.72 -11.71
C ALA A 142 -24.99 9.22 -11.59
N LYS A 143 -23.69 8.89 -11.54
CA LYS A 143 -23.24 7.51 -11.31
C LYS A 143 -23.59 7.01 -9.91
N VAL A 144 -23.44 7.85 -8.88
CA VAL A 144 -23.83 7.50 -7.50
C VAL A 144 -25.33 7.26 -7.40
N GLU A 145 -26.16 8.10 -8.02
CA GLU A 145 -27.62 7.93 -8.04
C GLU A 145 -28.02 6.61 -8.72
N ALA A 146 -27.41 6.27 -9.85
CA ALA A 146 -27.62 4.99 -10.52
C ALA A 146 -27.23 3.79 -9.63
N LEU A 147 -26.11 3.87 -8.91
CA LEU A 147 -25.71 2.83 -7.95
C LEU A 147 -26.69 2.70 -6.78
N GLN A 148 -27.26 3.81 -6.31
CA GLN A 148 -28.31 3.78 -5.28
C GLN A 148 -29.58 3.09 -5.77
N GLU A 149 -29.96 3.24 -7.04
CA GLU A 149 -31.08 2.50 -7.61
C GLU A 149 -30.81 0.98 -7.62
N HIS A 150 -29.60 0.55 -7.97
CA HIS A 150 -29.21 -0.87 -7.88
C HIS A 150 -29.32 -1.39 -6.44
N ILE A 151 -28.91 -0.60 -5.44
CA ILE A 151 -29.07 -0.95 -4.02
C ILE A 151 -30.55 -1.08 -3.65
N GLN A 152 -31.40 -0.14 -4.06
CA GLN A 152 -32.83 -0.16 -3.77
C GLN A 152 -33.57 -1.34 -4.41
N ARG A 153 -33.15 -1.76 -5.61
CA ARG A 153 -33.69 -2.95 -6.30
C ARG A 153 -33.22 -4.26 -5.68
N GLY A 154 -32.15 -4.23 -4.87
CA GLY A 154 -31.52 -5.42 -4.30
C GLY A 154 -30.54 -6.12 -5.24
N ASP A 155 -30.03 -5.42 -6.27
CA ASP A 155 -29.01 -5.95 -7.18
C ASP A 155 -27.66 -6.09 -6.45
N ILE A 156 -27.35 -5.15 -5.57
CA ILE A 156 -26.12 -5.08 -4.75
C ILE A 156 -26.46 -4.57 -3.35
N TYR A 157 -25.69 -4.99 -2.34
CA TYR A 157 -25.85 -4.49 -0.96
C TYR A 157 -24.88 -3.34 -0.63
N GLU A 158 -23.66 -3.42 -1.13
CA GLU A 158 -22.60 -2.41 -0.96
C GLU A 158 -21.75 -2.35 -2.22
N VAL A 159 -21.23 -1.16 -2.55
CA VAL A 159 -20.26 -0.97 -3.62
C VAL A 159 -19.23 0.10 -3.23
N ASN A 160 -17.96 -0.18 -3.50
CA ASN A 160 -16.89 0.82 -3.41
C ASN A 160 -16.75 1.52 -4.76
N PHE A 161 -17.19 2.78 -4.85
CA PHE A 161 -17.10 3.58 -6.06
C PHE A 161 -15.94 4.58 -5.96
N CYS A 162 -14.99 4.47 -6.89
CA CYS A 162 -13.81 5.32 -6.97
C CYS A 162 -13.82 6.17 -8.25
N GLN A 163 -13.09 7.28 -8.22
CA GLN A 163 -12.80 8.10 -9.40
C GLN A 163 -11.30 8.36 -9.51
N GLU A 164 -10.85 8.58 -10.74
CA GLU A 164 -9.45 8.84 -11.05
C GLU A 164 -9.18 10.35 -11.10
N PHE A 165 -8.00 10.73 -10.63
CA PHE A 165 -7.44 12.08 -10.75
C PHE A 165 -6.13 12.01 -11.51
N VAL A 166 -5.99 12.85 -12.53
CA VAL A 166 -4.90 12.79 -13.51
C VAL A 166 -4.19 14.13 -13.58
N ALA A 167 -2.88 14.08 -13.77
CA ALA A 167 -2.10 15.21 -14.23
C ALA A 167 -1.06 14.71 -15.24
N GLU A 168 -0.92 15.45 -16.33
CA GLU A 168 -0.02 15.12 -17.45
C GLU A 168 1.11 16.13 -17.53
N GLU A 169 2.20 15.75 -18.20
CA GLU A 169 3.38 16.61 -18.43
C GLU A 169 3.98 17.17 -17.12
N VAL A 170 4.02 16.33 -16.07
CA VAL A 170 4.50 16.71 -14.74
C VAL A 170 5.90 16.16 -14.50
N GLU A 171 6.84 17.05 -14.20
CA GLU A 171 8.16 16.66 -13.70
C GLU A 171 8.11 16.43 -12.19
N LEU A 172 8.45 15.21 -11.76
CA LEU A 172 8.43 14.79 -10.36
C LEU A 172 9.79 14.24 -9.94
N CYS A 173 10.12 14.42 -8.65
CA CYS A 173 11.08 13.58 -7.95
C CYS A 173 10.30 12.55 -7.12
N PRO A 174 10.13 11.29 -7.59
CA PRO A 174 9.22 10.33 -6.94
C PRO A 174 9.55 10.07 -5.47
N ALA A 175 10.84 10.02 -5.11
CA ALA A 175 11.28 9.81 -3.74
C ALA A 175 10.87 10.97 -2.80
N ASP A 176 10.94 12.22 -3.28
CA ASP A 176 10.54 13.40 -2.50
C ASP A 176 9.02 13.48 -2.33
N ILE A 177 8.26 13.15 -3.37
CA ILE A 177 6.79 13.07 -3.29
C ILE A 177 6.36 11.98 -2.30
N TYR A 178 6.99 10.80 -2.36
CA TYR A 178 6.72 9.72 -1.41
C TYR A 178 7.06 10.11 0.04
N ASP A 179 8.21 10.73 0.27
CA ASP A 179 8.60 11.22 1.59
C ASP A 179 7.60 12.26 2.14
N SER A 180 7.17 13.20 1.29
CA SER A 180 6.14 14.18 1.62
C SER A 180 4.79 13.52 1.94
N LEU A 181 4.40 12.49 1.19
CA LEU A 181 3.18 11.71 1.42
C LEU A 181 3.21 11.01 2.79
N VAL A 182 4.29 10.30 3.11
CA VAL A 182 4.43 9.58 4.38
C VAL A 182 4.45 10.54 5.57
N LYS A 183 5.11 11.71 5.42
CA LYS A 183 5.10 12.76 6.46
C LYS A 183 3.71 13.35 6.69
N ALA A 184 2.93 13.53 5.63
CA ALA A 184 1.59 14.11 5.71
C ALA A 184 0.55 13.11 6.26
N SER A 185 0.69 11.83 5.93
CA SER A 185 -0.23 10.76 6.33
C SER A 185 0.54 9.48 6.68
N PRO A 186 1.15 9.38 7.87
CA PRO A 186 1.95 8.22 8.24
C PRO A 186 1.06 7.01 8.49
N MET A 187 1.28 5.93 7.75
CA MET A 187 0.50 4.69 7.83
C MET A 187 1.40 3.43 7.91
N PRO A 188 0.87 2.28 8.39
CA PRO A 188 1.67 1.08 8.63
C PRO A 188 2.06 0.28 7.38
N PHE A 189 1.46 0.57 6.21
CA PHE A 189 1.74 -0.13 4.96
C PHE A 189 2.07 0.85 3.83
N ALA A 190 2.89 1.86 4.12
CA ALA A 190 3.37 2.77 3.10
C ALA A 190 4.35 2.04 2.15
N VAL A 191 4.27 2.35 0.86
CA VAL A 191 5.10 1.72 -0.16
C VAL A 191 5.64 2.77 -1.11
N PHE A 192 6.91 2.65 -1.47
CA PHE A 192 7.50 3.22 -2.67
C PHE A 192 7.94 2.09 -3.58
N LEU A 193 7.52 2.11 -4.83
CA LEU A 193 7.83 1.12 -5.83
C LEU A 193 8.36 1.82 -7.08
N ARG A 194 9.47 1.29 -7.61
CA ARG A 194 10.01 1.60 -8.92
C ARG A 194 10.27 0.30 -9.67
N GLN A 195 9.80 0.22 -10.90
CA GLN A 195 10.16 -0.81 -11.85
C GLN A 195 10.42 -0.14 -13.21
N GLY A 196 11.69 -0.06 -13.61
CA GLY A 196 12.08 0.68 -14.80
C GLY A 196 11.76 2.18 -14.66
N ASN A 197 10.86 2.63 -15.53
CA ASN A 197 10.36 4.01 -15.57
C ASN A 197 8.97 4.16 -14.93
N THR A 198 8.42 3.07 -14.38
CA THR A 198 7.11 3.04 -13.75
C THR A 198 7.26 3.16 -12.23
N TYR A 199 6.49 4.06 -11.63
CA TYR A 199 6.53 4.34 -10.20
C TYR A 199 5.13 4.21 -9.62
N ALA A 200 5.05 3.64 -8.42
CA ALA A 200 3.86 3.68 -7.59
C ALA A 200 4.28 4.01 -6.16
N PHE A 201 3.49 4.83 -5.47
CA PHE A 201 3.70 5.07 -4.06
C PHE A 201 2.38 5.31 -3.35
N CYS A 202 2.28 4.81 -2.13
CA CYS A 202 1.09 4.95 -1.30
C CYS A 202 1.46 5.07 0.17
N SER A 203 0.52 5.56 0.97
CA SER A 203 0.55 5.45 2.42
C SER A 203 -0.70 4.70 2.88
N SER A 204 -0.69 3.38 2.73
CA SER A 204 -1.89 2.55 2.96
C SER A 204 -2.10 2.28 4.45
N PRO A 205 -3.32 2.50 4.99
CA PRO A 205 -3.67 2.12 6.35
C PRO A 205 -4.00 0.62 6.50
N GLU A 206 -4.30 -0.06 5.39
CA GLU A 206 -5.01 -1.35 5.40
C GLU A 206 -4.15 -2.49 4.86
N ARG A 207 -4.24 -3.65 5.52
CA ARG A 207 -3.59 -4.89 5.09
C ARG A 207 -4.58 -5.72 4.29
N TYR A 208 -4.26 -5.96 3.03
CA TYR A 208 -5.02 -6.90 2.21
C TYR A 208 -4.89 -8.34 2.74
N VAL A 209 -3.67 -8.90 2.75
CA VAL A 209 -3.40 -10.25 3.25
C VAL A 209 -1.97 -10.36 3.78
N LYS A 210 -1.77 -11.22 4.79
CA LYS A 210 -0.45 -11.65 5.26
C LYS A 210 -0.49 -13.14 5.57
N GLN A 211 0.52 -13.86 5.13
CA GLN A 211 0.75 -15.25 5.52
C GLN A 211 2.00 -15.36 6.38
N THR A 212 1.97 -16.21 7.41
CA THR A 212 3.13 -16.56 8.24
C THR A 212 3.04 -18.02 8.62
N GLY A 213 3.91 -18.85 8.03
CA GLY A 213 3.72 -20.30 8.02
C GLY A 213 2.36 -20.64 7.39
N ASP A 214 1.56 -21.41 8.12
CA ASP A 214 0.22 -21.82 7.67
C ASP A 214 -0.89 -20.83 8.10
N LYS A 215 -0.56 -19.77 8.84
CA LYS A 215 -1.55 -18.77 9.29
C LYS A 215 -1.68 -17.65 8.27
N ILE A 216 -2.91 -17.45 7.77
CA ILE A 216 -3.29 -16.32 6.90
C ILE A 216 -4.15 -15.35 7.71
N ILE A 217 -3.88 -14.06 7.59
CA ILE A 217 -4.69 -12.99 8.19
C ILE A 217 -4.98 -11.89 7.17
N SER A 218 -6.16 -11.29 7.31
CA SER A 218 -6.57 -10.06 6.63
C SER A 218 -7.15 -9.11 7.69
N GLN A 219 -7.04 -7.81 7.50
CA GLN A 219 -7.48 -6.80 8.47
C GLN A 219 -8.28 -5.71 7.76
N PRO A 220 -9.52 -6.00 7.33
CA PRO A 220 -10.37 -5.01 6.70
C PRO A 220 -10.67 -3.86 7.67
N ILE A 221 -10.74 -2.63 7.17
CA ILE A 221 -11.07 -1.45 7.98
C ILE A 221 -12.39 -0.83 7.49
N LYS A 222 -13.34 -0.67 8.42
CA LYS A 222 -14.57 0.11 8.21
C LYS A 222 -14.85 0.98 9.42
N GLY A 223 -15.65 2.03 9.20
CA GLY A 223 -15.85 3.07 10.20
C GLY A 223 -14.75 4.12 10.16
N THR A 224 -15.09 5.33 9.72
CA THR A 224 -14.15 6.46 9.72
C THR A 224 -14.71 7.61 10.52
N ALA A 225 -13.93 8.11 11.48
CA ALA A 225 -14.22 9.33 12.21
C ALA A 225 -13.00 10.23 12.26
N LYS A 226 -13.22 11.55 12.28
CA LYS A 226 -12.13 12.52 12.45
C LYS A 226 -11.55 12.40 13.86
N ARG A 227 -10.25 12.62 14.00
CA ARG A 227 -9.61 12.72 15.31
C ARG A 227 -10.10 13.97 16.06
N GLY A 228 -10.25 13.86 17.38
CA GLY A 228 -10.58 14.99 18.24
C GLY A 228 -9.39 15.93 18.43
N ALA A 229 -9.65 17.22 18.66
CA ALA A 229 -8.61 18.20 18.96
C ALA A 229 -8.05 18.03 20.39
N THR A 230 -8.80 17.35 21.26
CA THR A 230 -8.40 17.02 22.63
C THR A 230 -8.59 15.54 22.91
N LEU A 231 -7.87 15.00 23.90
CA LEU A 231 -8.02 13.60 24.32
C LEU A 231 -9.48 13.26 24.72
N GLN A 232 -10.17 14.20 25.35
CA GLN A 232 -11.55 14.03 25.79
C GLN A 232 -12.50 13.93 24.61
N GLU A 233 -12.36 14.84 23.64
CA GLU A 233 -13.13 14.82 22.39
C GLU A 233 -12.83 13.56 21.58
N ASP A 234 -11.55 13.18 21.43
CA ASP A 234 -11.13 11.99 20.69
C ASP A 234 -11.72 10.72 21.32
N THR A 235 -11.70 10.63 22.65
CA THR A 235 -12.34 9.52 23.38
C THR A 235 -13.85 9.47 23.17
N ALA A 236 -14.52 10.63 23.10
CA ALA A 236 -15.96 10.70 22.83
C ALA A 236 -16.27 10.27 21.40
N ILE A 237 -15.47 10.68 20.42
CA ILE A 237 -15.61 10.29 19.01
C ILE A 237 -15.39 8.78 18.84
N ILE A 238 -14.35 8.22 19.47
CA ILE A 238 -14.08 6.77 19.45
C ILE A 238 -15.30 6.01 19.99
N LYS A 239 -15.82 6.42 21.15
CA LYS A 239 -17.02 5.80 21.73
C LYS A 239 -18.25 5.95 20.84
N ALA A 240 -18.42 7.09 20.18
CA ALA A 240 -19.55 7.30 19.28
C ALA A 240 -19.45 6.39 18.04
N LEU A 241 -18.26 6.25 17.45
CA LEU A 241 -18.01 5.36 16.32
C LEU A 241 -18.24 3.89 16.69
N GLN A 242 -17.67 3.45 17.83
CA GLN A 242 -17.83 2.08 18.34
C GLN A 242 -19.28 1.67 18.61
N ASN A 243 -20.14 2.64 18.95
CA ASN A 243 -21.55 2.42 19.25
C ASN A 243 -22.47 2.78 18.08
N ASN A 244 -21.94 3.22 16.93
CA ASN A 244 -22.77 3.55 15.79
C ASN A 244 -23.27 2.25 15.11
N PRO A 245 -24.58 1.98 15.12
CA PRO A 245 -25.11 0.73 14.58
C PRO A 245 -24.88 0.58 13.07
N LYS A 246 -24.82 1.69 12.32
CA LYS A 246 -24.55 1.68 10.88
C LYS A 246 -23.12 1.24 10.59
N GLU A 247 -22.15 1.89 11.23
CA GLU A 247 -20.72 1.61 11.02
C GLU A 247 -20.37 0.18 11.47
N ARG A 248 -20.97 -0.29 12.57
CA ARG A 248 -20.84 -1.69 13.01
C ARG A 248 -21.40 -2.67 11.99
N ALA A 249 -22.58 -2.37 11.42
CA ALA A 249 -23.19 -3.24 10.42
C ALA A 249 -22.32 -3.32 9.14
N GLU A 250 -21.82 -2.19 8.64
CA GLU A 250 -20.90 -2.14 7.50
C GLU A 250 -19.59 -2.87 7.80
N ASN A 251 -19.04 -2.75 9.01
CA ASN A 251 -17.84 -3.48 9.41
C ASN A 251 -18.07 -5.01 9.43
N VAL A 252 -19.20 -5.46 9.99
CA VAL A 252 -19.56 -6.89 10.01
C VAL A 252 -19.70 -7.42 8.58
N MET A 253 -20.35 -6.67 7.68
CA MET A 253 -20.49 -7.06 6.27
C MET A 253 -19.13 -7.21 5.60
N ALA A 254 -18.21 -6.25 5.78
CA ALA A 254 -16.86 -6.34 5.22
C ALA A 254 -16.08 -7.54 5.78
N VAL A 255 -16.16 -7.79 7.08
CA VAL A 255 -15.54 -8.95 7.73
C VAL A 255 -16.11 -10.25 7.17
N ASP A 256 -17.42 -10.35 6.97
CA ASP A 256 -18.03 -11.57 6.44
C ASP A 256 -17.66 -11.83 4.97
N VAL A 257 -17.50 -10.80 4.13
CA VAL A 257 -16.94 -10.95 2.77
C VAL A 257 -15.54 -11.56 2.84
N VAL A 258 -14.66 -10.99 3.67
CA VAL A 258 -13.28 -11.47 3.81
C VAL A 258 -13.23 -12.90 4.39
N ARG A 259 -14.11 -13.24 5.33
CA ARG A 259 -14.23 -14.61 5.87
C ARG A 259 -14.62 -15.61 4.78
N ASN A 260 -15.57 -15.24 3.92
CA ASN A 260 -15.99 -16.07 2.79
C ASN A 260 -14.84 -16.29 1.81
N ASP A 261 -14.05 -15.26 1.54
CA ASP A 261 -12.87 -15.36 0.66
C ASP A 261 -11.80 -16.27 1.26
N LEU A 262 -11.47 -16.09 2.54
CA LEU A 262 -10.51 -16.94 3.25
C LEU A 262 -10.98 -18.40 3.34
N ALA A 263 -12.29 -18.64 3.49
CA ALA A 263 -12.86 -19.99 3.55
C ALA A 263 -12.64 -20.81 2.26
N ARG A 264 -12.39 -20.16 1.12
CA ARG A 264 -12.09 -20.86 -0.15
C ARG A 264 -10.74 -21.60 -0.11
N VAL A 265 -9.81 -21.14 0.73
CA VAL A 265 -8.42 -21.65 0.79
C VAL A 265 -8.01 -22.17 2.16
N ALA A 266 -8.77 -21.84 3.22
CA ALA A 266 -8.49 -22.27 4.58
C ALA A 266 -8.97 -23.70 4.86
N VAL A 267 -8.43 -24.31 5.91
CA VAL A 267 -8.94 -25.58 6.44
C VAL A 267 -10.35 -25.35 7.01
N ASN A 268 -11.27 -26.30 6.74
CA ASN A 268 -12.64 -26.20 7.23
C ASN A 268 -12.69 -25.98 8.75
N GLY A 269 -13.43 -24.95 9.17
CA GLY A 269 -13.62 -24.61 10.57
C GLY A 269 -12.50 -23.78 11.21
N THR A 270 -11.46 -23.38 10.48
CA THR A 270 -10.35 -22.58 11.05
C THR A 270 -10.44 -21.08 10.78
N VAL A 271 -11.47 -20.61 10.06
CA VAL A 271 -11.68 -19.18 9.80
C VAL A 271 -12.36 -18.54 11.01
N GLU A 272 -11.60 -17.75 11.74
CA GLU A 272 -12.01 -17.09 12.98
C GLU A 272 -11.82 -15.57 12.90
N VAL A 273 -12.60 -14.82 13.69
CA VAL A 273 -12.47 -13.37 13.85
C VAL A 273 -11.93 -13.11 15.25
N GLU A 274 -10.68 -12.67 15.36
CA GLU A 274 -10.03 -12.40 16.65
C GLU A 274 -10.54 -11.10 17.30
N GLU A 275 -10.87 -10.09 16.49
CA GLU A 275 -11.32 -8.76 16.92
C GLU A 275 -12.38 -8.21 15.94
N LEU A 276 -13.45 -7.58 16.46
CA LEU A 276 -14.58 -7.01 15.71
C LEU A 276 -14.90 -5.58 16.16
#